data_AF-A0AAV9V8D1-F1
#
_entry.id   AF-A0AAV9V8D1-F1
#
_cell.length_a   1.000
_cell.length_b   1.000
_cell.length_c   1.000
_cell.angle_alpha   90.00
_cell.angle_beta   90.00
_cell.angle_gamma   90.00
#
_symmetry.space_group_name_H-M   'P 1'
#
loop_
_entity.id
_entity.type
_entity.pdbx_description
1 polymer ?
#
loop_
_entity_poly.entity_id
_entity_poly.type
_entity_poly.pdbx_seq_one_letter_code
_entity_poly.pdbx_strand_id
1 'polypeptide(L)'
;MPEYTSTPTATISIPLAPLTPAAFAPFGTVIENPRSTSTPTSSATVNQGTAAKYPSISPFVSYHPPSGKPSAGRINLFVCNPRTLTDGGRTFTVGILERHPYTTQTFIPIGLDSSDDSRRYLVIVAPTVADEPSAPSVAGSSSGGAAGLVRRLWQQRPPAFPLKSRLRTAVANPGNRPPVYPVPERRETVEKERDVSGTVKQKGRGLPDLSGIRAFVCRGDQAVTYGVGTWHAPMVVLGEGPVEFVVVMNENGVAVEDCEECEIVGGKVKVIIEGEGSLNVKAKL
;
A
#
# COMPACT_ATOMS: atom_id res chain seq x y z
N MET A 1 13.14 -11.75 -6.87
CA MET A 1 13.08 -10.42 -6.20
C MET A 1 14.03 -10.50 -5.00
N PRO A 2 14.37 -9.43 -4.23
CA PRO A 2 15.01 -9.70 -2.95
C PRO A 2 14.00 -10.47 -2.09
N GLU A 3 14.34 -11.70 -1.77
CA GLU A 3 13.57 -12.56 -0.90
C GLU A 3 14.13 -12.37 0.51
N TYR A 4 13.36 -11.67 1.33
CA TYR A 4 13.64 -11.58 2.76
C TYR A 4 13.01 -12.77 3.47
N THR A 5 13.53 -13.07 4.66
CA THR A 5 13.04 -14.15 5.49
C THR A 5 12.78 -13.63 6.89
N SER A 6 11.57 -13.86 7.41
CA SER A 6 11.22 -13.66 8.81
C SER A 6 10.95 -15.00 9.46
N THR A 7 11.59 -15.25 10.61
CA THR A 7 11.55 -16.55 11.29
C THR A 7 11.01 -16.39 12.70
N PRO A 8 9.68 -16.26 12.88
CA PRO A 8 9.11 -16.16 14.22
C PRO A 8 9.43 -17.43 15.01
N THR A 9 9.93 -17.25 16.24
CA THR A 9 10.35 -18.36 17.11
C THR A 9 9.18 -19.23 17.57
N ALA A 10 7.96 -18.71 17.54
CA ALA A 10 6.72 -19.39 17.92
C ALA A 10 5.60 -19.11 16.93
N THR A 11 4.51 -19.87 17.03
CA THR A 11 3.29 -19.56 16.27
C THR A 11 2.63 -18.31 16.84
N ILE A 12 2.35 -17.34 15.98
CA ILE A 12 1.63 -16.10 16.29
C ILE A 12 0.20 -16.26 15.77
N SER A 13 -0.78 -16.17 16.65
CA SER A 13 -2.21 -16.17 16.28
C SER A 13 -2.80 -14.79 16.51
N ILE A 14 -3.36 -14.18 15.48
CA ILE A 14 -3.98 -12.85 15.56
C ILE A 14 -5.49 -12.92 15.31
N PRO A 15 -6.29 -12.14 16.06
CA PRO A 15 -7.73 -12.06 15.83
C PRO A 15 -8.01 -11.29 14.54
N LEU A 16 -9.18 -11.56 13.95
CA LEU A 16 -9.71 -10.80 12.83
C LEU A 16 -10.57 -9.66 13.36
N ALA A 17 -10.26 -8.42 12.97
CA ALA A 17 -11.01 -7.23 13.37
C ALA A 17 -11.76 -6.62 12.16
N PRO A 18 -12.88 -5.91 12.35
CA PRO A 18 -13.48 -5.13 11.26
C PRO A 18 -12.52 -4.04 10.75
N LEU A 19 -12.45 -3.86 9.44
CA LEU A 19 -11.70 -2.75 8.85
C LEU A 19 -12.41 -1.41 9.17
N THR A 20 -11.67 -0.50 9.80
CA THR A 20 -12.10 0.89 10.02
C THR A 20 -10.99 1.87 9.65
N PRO A 21 -11.31 3.11 9.25
CA PRO A 21 -10.30 4.12 8.95
C PRO A 21 -9.32 4.34 10.12
N ALA A 22 -9.83 4.39 11.35
CA ALA A 22 -9.01 4.61 12.55
C ALA A 22 -8.03 3.46 12.82
N ALA A 23 -8.49 2.21 12.71
CA ALA A 23 -7.65 1.05 12.97
C ALA A 23 -6.57 0.84 11.88
N PHE A 24 -6.86 1.28 10.64
CA PHE A 24 -5.95 1.12 9.50
C PHE A 24 -5.00 2.30 9.27
N ALA A 25 -5.27 3.47 9.88
CA ALA A 25 -4.49 4.70 9.71
C ALA A 25 -2.94 4.56 9.83
N PRO A 26 -2.38 3.68 10.70
CA PRO A 26 -0.93 3.49 10.77
C PRO A 26 -0.31 2.88 9.50
N PHE A 27 -1.12 2.17 8.71
CA PHE A 27 -0.70 1.35 7.57
C PHE A 27 -1.06 2.00 6.23
N GLY A 28 -2.12 2.82 6.20
CA GLY A 28 -2.64 3.40 4.98
C GLY A 28 -3.98 4.11 5.21
N THR A 29 -4.80 4.17 4.16
CA THR A 29 -6.13 4.80 4.21
C THR A 29 -7.20 3.82 3.73
N VAL A 30 -8.36 3.84 4.39
CA VAL A 30 -9.57 3.18 3.90
C VAL A 30 -10.33 4.16 3.02
N ILE A 31 -10.76 3.72 1.85
CA ILE A 31 -11.65 4.46 0.95
C ILE A 31 -13.02 3.79 1.05
N GLU A 32 -14.00 4.50 1.58
CA GLU A 32 -15.39 4.06 1.67
C GLU A 32 -16.31 5.28 1.55
N ASN A 33 -17.61 5.06 1.35
CA ASN A 33 -18.57 6.16 1.25
C ASN A 33 -18.66 6.91 2.59
N PRO A 34 -18.29 8.21 2.66
CA PRO A 34 -18.30 8.94 3.92
C PRO A 34 -19.69 9.05 4.54
N ARG A 35 -20.76 8.91 3.74
CA ARG A 35 -22.16 8.89 4.24
C ARG A 35 -22.49 7.65 5.05
N SER A 36 -21.75 6.55 4.83
CA SER A 36 -21.88 5.32 5.62
C SER A 36 -21.16 5.43 6.96
N THR A 37 -20.36 6.48 7.17
CA THR A 37 -19.63 6.73 8.42
C THR A 37 -20.31 7.85 9.21
N SER A 38 -20.32 7.76 10.54
CA SER A 38 -20.87 8.81 11.41
C SER A 38 -19.97 10.05 11.55
N THR A 39 -18.86 10.11 10.79
CA THR A 39 -17.87 11.19 10.91
C THR A 39 -18.15 12.29 9.88
N PRO A 40 -18.34 13.56 10.32
CA PRO A 40 -18.54 14.68 9.40
C PRO A 40 -17.35 14.83 8.46
N THR A 41 -17.60 14.67 7.16
CA THR A 41 -16.59 14.82 6.12
C THR A 41 -16.98 15.97 5.19
N SER A 42 -16.04 16.87 4.92
CA SER A 42 -16.25 18.00 4.01
C SER A 42 -16.54 17.49 2.60
N SER A 43 -17.57 18.05 1.98
CA SER A 43 -17.97 17.74 0.61
C SER A 43 -18.45 18.98 -0.10
N ALA A 44 -18.20 19.06 -1.40
CA ALA A 44 -18.79 20.06 -2.28
C ALA A 44 -19.97 19.45 -3.05
N THR A 45 -21.06 20.20 -3.19
CA THR A 45 -22.15 19.83 -4.09
C THR A 45 -21.73 20.13 -5.52
N VAL A 46 -21.77 19.12 -6.39
CA VAL A 46 -21.36 19.17 -7.80
C VAL A 46 -22.47 18.61 -8.71
N ASN A 47 -22.24 18.59 -10.02
CA ASN A 47 -23.19 18.10 -11.03
C ASN A 47 -24.59 18.75 -10.91
N GLN A 48 -24.62 20.08 -10.88
CA GLN A 48 -25.87 20.87 -10.75
C GLN A 48 -26.76 20.45 -9.56
N GLY A 49 -26.16 20.02 -8.44
CA GLY A 49 -26.92 19.64 -7.24
C GLY A 49 -27.11 18.13 -7.05
N THR A 50 -26.70 17.31 -8.02
CA THR A 50 -27.02 15.86 -8.03
C THR A 50 -25.93 14.97 -7.45
N ALA A 51 -24.74 15.51 -7.14
CA ALA A 51 -23.64 14.73 -6.58
C ALA A 51 -22.93 15.48 -5.45
N ALA A 52 -22.35 14.71 -4.52
CA ALA A 52 -21.40 15.22 -3.54
C ALA A 52 -19.99 14.76 -3.93
N LYS A 53 -19.06 15.70 -4.05
CA LYS A 53 -17.63 15.45 -4.22
C LYS A 53 -16.96 15.49 -2.86
N TYR A 54 -16.34 14.38 -2.48
CA TYR A 54 -15.42 14.32 -1.34
C TYR A 54 -13.99 14.42 -1.88
N PRO A 55 -13.32 15.59 -1.75
CA PRO A 55 -11.96 15.74 -2.25
C PRO A 55 -10.95 15.01 -1.36
N SER A 56 -9.86 14.54 -1.95
CA SER A 56 -8.67 14.06 -1.21
C SER A 56 -8.93 12.89 -0.24
N ILE A 57 -9.73 11.90 -0.66
CA ILE A 57 -10.11 10.74 0.17
C ILE A 57 -8.98 9.72 0.39
N SER A 58 -7.93 9.75 -0.45
CA SER A 58 -6.75 8.89 -0.31
C SER A 58 -5.55 9.50 -1.02
N PRO A 59 -4.33 9.37 -0.46
CA PRO A 59 -3.12 9.82 -1.13
C PRO A 59 -2.73 8.88 -2.28
N PHE A 60 -2.22 9.44 -3.36
CA PHE A 60 -1.56 8.69 -4.45
C PHE A 60 -0.13 9.21 -4.58
N VAL A 61 0.82 8.51 -3.97
CA VAL A 61 2.20 8.99 -3.76
C VAL A 61 3.19 8.04 -4.41
N SER A 62 4.17 8.60 -5.11
CA SER A 62 5.31 7.87 -5.66
C SER A 62 6.60 8.67 -5.43
N TYR A 63 7.59 8.02 -4.82
CA TYR A 63 8.92 8.58 -4.56
C TYR A 63 9.90 8.17 -5.65
N HIS A 64 11.00 8.91 -5.76
CA HIS A 64 12.06 8.57 -6.71
C HIS A 64 12.78 7.27 -6.31
N PRO A 65 12.77 6.24 -7.17
CA PRO A 65 13.44 4.98 -6.89
C PRO A 65 14.96 5.11 -7.12
N PRO A 66 15.79 4.27 -6.45
CA PRO A 66 17.26 4.33 -6.53
C PRO A 66 17.84 4.18 -7.94
N SER A 67 17.20 3.41 -8.82
CA SER A 67 17.63 3.21 -10.20
C SER A 67 17.57 4.47 -11.05
N GLY A 68 16.84 5.50 -10.61
CA GLY A 68 16.56 6.70 -11.38
C GLY A 68 15.61 6.47 -12.57
N LYS A 69 15.09 5.24 -12.75
CA LYS A 69 14.09 4.98 -13.78
C LYS A 69 12.78 5.66 -13.39
N PRO A 70 12.11 6.34 -14.35
CA PRO A 70 10.83 6.98 -14.08
C PRO A 70 9.77 5.91 -13.82
N SER A 71 8.97 6.10 -12.76
CA SER A 71 7.77 5.30 -12.52
C SER A 71 6.60 5.86 -13.32
N ALA A 72 5.69 4.98 -13.76
CA ALA A 72 4.46 5.33 -14.46
C ALA A 72 3.26 4.79 -13.68
N GLY A 73 2.16 5.56 -13.66
CA GLY A 73 0.90 5.10 -13.08
C GLY A 73 0.32 3.92 -13.87
N ARG A 74 -0.09 2.89 -13.14
CA ARG A 74 -0.69 1.66 -13.64
C ARG A 74 -2.05 1.46 -13.01
N ILE A 75 -2.96 0.93 -13.82
CA ILE A 75 -4.27 0.45 -13.40
C ILE A 75 -4.34 -1.00 -13.88
N ASN A 76 -4.39 -1.92 -12.94
CA ASN A 76 -4.43 -3.35 -13.19
C ASN A 76 -5.78 -3.93 -12.72
N LEU A 77 -6.21 -5.05 -13.28
CA LEU A 77 -7.34 -5.83 -12.78
C LEU A 77 -6.81 -7.11 -12.15
N PHE A 78 -7.13 -7.32 -10.88
CA PHE A 78 -6.78 -8.52 -10.14
C PHE A 78 -8.06 -9.32 -9.89
N VAL A 79 -8.10 -10.57 -10.37
CA VAL A 79 -9.19 -11.50 -10.10
C VAL A 79 -8.69 -12.51 -9.06
N CYS A 80 -9.05 -12.28 -7.80
CA CYS A 80 -8.49 -13.00 -6.67
C CYS A 80 -9.41 -14.16 -6.27
N ASN A 81 -8.93 -15.40 -6.42
CA ASN A 81 -9.67 -16.59 -6.01
C ASN A 81 -9.65 -16.77 -4.47
N PRO A 82 -10.69 -17.40 -3.89
CA PRO A 82 -10.71 -17.74 -2.47
C PRO A 82 -9.47 -18.54 -2.04
N ARG A 83 -8.93 -18.18 -0.87
CA ARG A 83 -7.79 -18.86 -0.25
C ARG A 83 -8.27 -20.05 0.58
N THR A 84 -7.50 -21.12 0.57
CA THR A 84 -7.75 -22.29 1.42
C THR A 84 -7.47 -21.94 2.89
N LEU A 85 -8.45 -22.23 3.74
CA LEU A 85 -8.32 -22.08 5.18
C LEU A 85 -7.69 -23.33 5.80
N THR A 86 -6.97 -23.14 6.90
CA THR A 86 -6.32 -24.18 7.69
C THR A 86 -7.11 -24.49 8.96
N ASP A 87 -6.67 -25.53 9.69
CA ASP A 87 -7.25 -25.96 10.97
C ASP A 87 -8.77 -26.26 10.89
N GLY A 88 -9.24 -26.79 9.76
CA GLY A 88 -10.64 -27.13 9.52
C GLY A 88 -11.52 -25.92 9.21
N GLY A 89 -10.98 -24.88 8.56
CA GLY A 89 -11.73 -23.66 8.23
C GLY A 89 -11.57 -22.52 9.24
N ARG A 90 -10.90 -22.77 10.37
CA ARG A 90 -10.84 -21.82 11.49
C ARG A 90 -9.74 -20.78 11.39
N THR A 91 -8.73 -21.02 10.56
CA THR A 91 -7.58 -20.11 10.46
C THR A 91 -7.12 -19.90 9.03
N PHE A 92 -6.47 -18.77 8.75
CA PHE A 92 -5.68 -18.56 7.55
C PHE A 92 -4.21 -18.43 7.93
N THR A 93 -3.34 -19.25 7.34
CA THR A 93 -1.89 -19.18 7.58
C THR A 93 -1.23 -18.21 6.61
N VAL A 94 -0.56 -17.18 7.14
CA VAL A 94 0.19 -16.19 6.36
C VAL A 94 1.60 -16.73 6.10
N GLY A 95 1.92 -16.97 4.82
CA GLY A 95 3.24 -17.46 4.41
C GLY A 95 4.18 -16.39 3.86
N ILE A 96 3.65 -15.24 3.45
CA ILE A 96 4.41 -14.17 2.81
C ILE A 96 3.79 -12.81 3.14
N LEU A 97 4.65 -11.81 3.30
CA LEU A 97 4.30 -10.39 3.27
C LEU A 97 5.11 -9.72 2.17
N GLU A 98 4.52 -8.74 1.50
CA GLU A 98 5.14 -7.93 0.46
C GLU A 98 5.02 -6.44 0.80
N ARG A 99 5.82 -5.61 0.14
CA ARG A 99 5.69 -4.15 0.20
C ARG A 99 6.13 -3.48 -1.09
N HIS A 100 5.60 -2.28 -1.30
CA HIS A 100 5.96 -1.39 -2.40
C HIS A 100 6.75 -0.19 -1.85
N PRO A 101 8.10 -0.21 -1.89
CA PRO A 101 8.93 0.73 -1.13
C PRO A 101 8.87 2.17 -1.63
N TYR A 102 8.40 2.42 -2.85
CA TYR A 102 8.42 3.75 -3.49
C TYR A 102 7.07 4.22 -4.02
N THR A 103 5.98 3.50 -3.79
CA THR A 103 4.64 3.93 -4.18
C THR A 103 3.58 3.50 -3.16
N THR A 104 2.47 4.23 -3.10
CA THR A 104 1.23 3.70 -2.57
C THR A 104 0.68 2.65 -3.53
N GLN A 105 -0.11 1.71 -3.01
CA GLN A 105 -0.86 0.75 -3.81
C GLN A 105 -2.29 0.71 -3.29
N THR A 106 -3.25 0.89 -4.20
CA THR A 106 -4.67 0.94 -3.88
C THR A 106 -5.38 -0.26 -4.49
N PHE A 107 -6.14 -1.00 -3.68
CA PHE A 107 -7.07 -2.05 -4.11
C PHE A 107 -8.50 -1.57 -3.95
N ILE A 108 -9.25 -1.58 -5.05
CA ILE A 108 -10.64 -1.15 -5.11
C ILE A 108 -11.49 -2.35 -5.52
N PRO A 109 -12.26 -2.98 -4.62
CA PRO A 109 -13.16 -4.05 -5.02
C PRO A 109 -14.21 -3.52 -5.99
N ILE A 110 -14.53 -4.32 -7.00
CA ILE A 110 -15.61 -4.03 -7.95
C ILE A 110 -16.65 -5.15 -7.90
N GLY A 111 -17.93 -4.79 -8.02
CA GLY A 111 -19.02 -5.76 -8.07
C GLY A 111 -19.30 -6.54 -6.77
N LEU A 112 -18.76 -6.10 -5.63
CA LEU A 112 -19.02 -6.70 -4.31
C LEU A 112 -19.85 -5.73 -3.45
N ASP A 113 -21.07 -6.14 -3.10
CA ASP A 113 -21.93 -5.33 -2.24
C ASP A 113 -21.44 -5.35 -0.78
N SER A 114 -21.68 -4.27 -0.04
CA SER A 114 -21.35 -4.20 1.39
C SER A 114 -22.02 -5.32 2.21
N SER A 115 -23.23 -5.71 1.83
CA SER A 115 -24.05 -6.74 2.47
C SER A 115 -23.69 -8.16 2.05
N ASP A 116 -22.84 -8.38 1.03
CA ASP A 116 -22.49 -9.73 0.55
C ASP A 116 -21.68 -10.50 1.59
N ASP A 117 -22.32 -11.41 2.32
CA ASP A 117 -21.69 -12.26 3.33
C ASP A 117 -21.09 -13.56 2.80
N SER A 118 -21.38 -13.92 1.55
CA SER A 118 -20.84 -15.08 0.86
C SER A 118 -19.39 -14.90 0.43
N ARG A 119 -18.93 -13.65 0.25
CA ARG A 119 -17.57 -13.31 -0.18
C ARG A 119 -17.03 -12.11 0.60
N ARG A 120 -15.84 -12.27 1.15
CA ARG A 120 -15.10 -11.21 1.82
C ARG A 120 -13.64 -11.27 1.44
N TYR A 121 -12.92 -10.20 1.73
CA TYR A 121 -11.47 -10.21 1.62
C TYR A 121 -10.84 -9.71 2.91
N LEU A 122 -9.62 -10.16 3.17
CA LEU A 122 -8.84 -9.77 4.32
C LEU A 122 -7.72 -8.83 3.91
N VAL A 123 -7.44 -7.88 4.80
CA VAL A 123 -6.25 -7.04 4.74
C VAL A 123 -5.37 -7.37 5.93
N ILE A 124 -4.18 -7.89 5.65
CA ILE A 124 -3.21 -8.28 6.68
C ILE A 124 -1.99 -7.38 6.51
N VAL A 125 -1.58 -6.70 7.58
CA VAL A 125 -0.53 -5.67 7.53
C VAL A 125 0.40 -5.77 8.73
N ALA A 126 1.66 -5.41 8.54
CA ALA A 126 2.66 -5.35 9.60
C ALA A 126 3.39 -3.99 9.60
N PRO A 127 3.76 -3.47 10.78
CA PRO A 127 4.75 -2.40 10.87
C PRO A 127 6.10 -2.88 10.32
N THR A 128 7.02 -1.94 10.14
CA THR A 128 8.43 -2.25 9.85
C THR A 128 9.20 -2.19 11.17
N VAL A 129 10.03 -3.20 11.44
CA VAL A 129 10.97 -3.15 12.57
C VAL A 129 11.84 -1.90 12.40
N ALA A 130 11.91 -1.04 13.41
CA ALA A 130 12.78 0.13 13.36
C ALA A 130 14.23 -0.33 13.19
N ASP A 131 14.99 0.30 12.30
CA ASP A 131 16.44 0.14 12.29
C ASP A 131 16.95 0.49 13.70
N GLU A 132 17.51 -0.49 14.42
CA GLU A 132 18.35 -0.18 15.58
C GLU A 132 19.46 0.75 15.07
N PRO A 133 19.61 1.97 15.60
CA PRO A 133 20.73 2.81 15.22
C PRO A 133 22.00 2.05 15.56
N SER A 134 22.76 1.65 14.55
CA SER A 134 24.07 1.04 14.75
C SER A 134 24.83 1.89 15.76
N ALA A 135 25.12 1.32 16.93
CA ALA A 135 25.81 2.02 18.02
C ALA A 135 27.03 2.76 17.46
N PRO A 136 27.31 4.00 17.90
CA PRO A 136 28.46 4.74 17.41
C PRO A 136 29.71 3.90 17.63
N SER A 137 30.34 3.46 16.54
CA SER A 137 31.57 2.70 16.58
C SER A 137 32.64 3.57 17.25
N VAL A 138 32.98 3.23 18.50
CA VAL A 138 34.13 3.78 19.20
C VAL A 138 35.35 3.53 18.33
N ALA A 139 36.02 4.60 17.92
CA ALA A 139 37.27 4.52 17.19
C ALA A 139 38.33 3.87 18.09
N GLY A 140 38.70 2.62 17.78
CA GLY A 140 39.69 1.88 18.53
C GLY A 140 40.34 0.77 17.71
N SER A 141 41.57 1.05 17.30
CA SER A 141 42.67 0.12 16.97
C SER A 141 42.47 -0.99 15.92
N SER A 142 43.30 -0.87 14.89
CA SER A 142 43.56 -1.79 13.79
C SER A 142 43.87 -3.25 14.21
N SER A 143 43.19 -4.21 13.58
CA SER A 143 43.82 -5.42 13.03
C SER A 143 42.99 -5.93 11.85
N GLY A 144 43.68 -6.30 10.78
CA GLY A 144 43.10 -6.51 9.45
C GLY A 144 42.38 -7.84 9.26
N GLY A 145 41.37 -7.82 8.39
CA GLY A 145 40.74 -9.03 7.85
C GLY A 145 39.45 -8.69 7.12
N ALA A 146 39.39 -9.03 5.83
CA ALA A 146 38.26 -9.14 4.86
C ALA A 146 37.10 -8.11 4.83
N ALA A 147 36.70 -7.47 5.92
CA ALA A 147 35.64 -6.46 5.99
C ALA A 147 35.99 -5.12 5.32
N GLY A 148 37.28 -4.89 5.02
CA GLY A 148 37.77 -3.66 4.40
C GLY A 148 37.44 -3.49 2.91
N LEU A 149 37.11 -4.58 2.20
CA LEU A 149 36.80 -4.51 0.77
C LEU A 149 35.35 -4.07 0.53
N VAL A 150 34.42 -4.47 1.41
CA VAL A 150 33.02 -4.03 1.33
C VAL A 150 32.90 -2.55 1.68
N ARG A 151 33.71 -2.04 2.62
CA ARG A 151 33.62 -0.64 3.10
C ARG A 151 34.02 0.43 2.08
N ARG A 152 34.82 0.10 1.04
CA ARG A 152 35.26 1.08 0.03
C ARG A 152 34.24 1.35 -1.09
N LEU A 153 33.20 0.53 -1.23
CA LEU A 153 32.14 0.75 -2.24
C LEU A 153 31.01 1.69 -1.77
N TRP A 154 30.97 2.05 -0.47
CA TRP A 154 29.85 2.80 0.13
C TRP A 154 30.13 4.29 0.39
N GLN A 155 31.23 4.86 -0.11
CA GLN A 155 31.61 6.27 0.14
C GLN A 155 31.68 7.17 -1.09
N GLN A 156 31.10 6.80 -2.22
CA GLN A 156 31.03 7.69 -3.39
C GLN A 156 29.62 8.26 -3.51
N ARG A 157 29.36 9.35 -2.80
CA ARG A 157 28.24 10.26 -3.13
C ARG A 157 28.55 10.93 -4.48
N PRO A 158 27.67 10.93 -5.49
CA PRO A 158 27.80 11.84 -6.61
C PRO A 158 27.57 13.28 -6.12
N PRO A 159 28.25 14.28 -6.69
CA PRO A 159 28.02 15.68 -6.34
C PRO A 159 26.61 16.12 -6.80
N ALA A 160 26.06 17.15 -6.15
CA ALA A 160 24.83 17.79 -6.61
C ALA A 160 25.06 18.39 -8.00
N PHE A 161 24.36 17.86 -9.02
CA PHE A 161 24.43 18.42 -10.37
C PHE A 161 23.40 19.55 -10.58
N PRO A 162 23.76 20.58 -11.36
CA PRO A 162 23.00 21.82 -11.47
C PRO A 162 21.76 21.63 -12.35
N LEU A 163 20.64 22.25 -11.97
CA LEU A 163 19.46 22.39 -12.83
C LEU A 163 19.87 23.09 -14.14
N LYS A 164 19.88 22.36 -15.25
CA LYS A 164 19.76 22.99 -16.57
C LYS A 164 18.28 23.11 -16.89
N SER A 165 17.80 24.35 -16.99
CA SER A 165 16.49 24.69 -17.54
C SER A 165 16.37 24.12 -18.95
N ARG A 166 15.55 23.08 -19.12
CA ARG A 166 15.07 22.69 -20.46
C ARG A 166 13.83 23.52 -20.77
N LEU A 167 14.03 24.59 -21.53
CA LEU A 167 12.95 25.14 -22.35
C LEU A 167 12.42 24.00 -23.23
N ARG A 168 11.12 23.68 -23.10
CA ARG A 168 10.43 22.85 -24.08
C ARG A 168 10.29 23.67 -25.36
N THR A 169 11.13 23.39 -26.36
CA THR A 169 10.86 23.82 -27.73
C THR A 169 9.74 22.93 -28.27
N ALA A 170 8.52 23.44 -28.29
CA ALA A 170 7.40 22.80 -28.98
C ALA A 170 7.67 22.86 -30.49
N VAL A 171 7.67 21.70 -31.15
CA VAL A 171 7.61 21.63 -32.61
C VAL A 171 6.18 22.00 -33.01
N ALA A 172 6.01 23.20 -33.57
CA ALA A 172 4.72 23.64 -34.10
C ALA A 172 4.46 22.97 -35.46
N ASN A 173 3.35 22.23 -35.56
CA ASN A 173 2.82 21.76 -36.84
C ASN A 173 1.90 22.87 -37.40
N PRO A 174 2.22 23.52 -38.53
CA PRO A 174 1.40 24.60 -39.07
C PRO A 174 0.24 24.02 -39.88
N GLY A 175 -0.88 23.74 -39.23
CA GLY A 175 -2.08 23.31 -39.96
C GLY A 175 -3.27 22.85 -39.13
N ASN A 176 -3.09 22.57 -37.83
CA ASN A 176 -4.18 22.07 -37.00
C ASN A 176 -4.37 22.97 -35.78
N ARG A 177 -5.14 24.06 -35.92
CA ARG A 177 -5.56 24.86 -34.76
C ARG A 177 -6.77 24.14 -34.14
N PRO A 178 -6.69 23.61 -32.91
CA PRO A 178 -7.89 23.16 -32.21
C PRO A 178 -8.83 24.37 -32.01
N PRO A 179 -10.16 24.15 -32.01
CA PRO A 179 -11.10 25.22 -31.75
C PRO A 179 -10.78 25.93 -30.43
N VAL A 180 -10.69 27.26 -30.48
CA VAL A 180 -10.47 28.11 -29.31
C VAL A 180 -11.77 28.16 -28.53
N TYR A 181 -11.92 27.27 -27.55
CA TYR A 181 -12.98 27.41 -26.57
C TYR A 181 -12.61 28.58 -25.65
N PRO A 182 -13.52 29.56 -25.40
CA PRO A 182 -13.28 30.57 -24.40
C PRO A 182 -13.12 29.88 -23.04
N VAL A 183 -11.92 29.93 -22.48
CA VAL A 183 -11.66 29.50 -21.11
C VAL A 183 -12.25 30.59 -20.21
N PRO A 184 -13.32 30.31 -19.43
CA PRO A 184 -13.83 31.31 -18.50
C PRO A 184 -12.73 31.70 -17.52
N GLU A 185 -12.66 32.99 -17.16
CA GLU A 185 -11.73 33.47 -16.14
C GLU A 185 -11.84 32.59 -14.89
N ARG A 186 -10.70 32.03 -14.48
CA ARG A 186 -10.58 31.20 -13.29
C ARG A 186 -10.95 32.07 -12.08
N ARG A 187 -12.21 32.05 -11.66
CA ARG A 187 -12.58 32.54 -10.33
C ARG A 187 -11.90 31.62 -9.32
N GLU A 188 -10.93 32.16 -8.59
CA GLU A 188 -10.20 31.46 -7.53
C GLU A 188 -11.12 31.22 -6.31
N THR A 189 -12.09 30.32 -6.47
CA THR A 189 -12.63 29.56 -5.35
C THR A 189 -12.23 28.11 -5.54
N VAL A 190 -10.94 27.87 -5.77
CA VAL A 190 -10.38 26.54 -5.63
C VAL A 190 -10.24 26.34 -4.13
N GLU A 191 -11.15 25.57 -3.54
CA GLU A 191 -10.95 25.04 -2.19
C GLU A 191 -9.52 24.50 -2.14
N LYS A 192 -8.71 25.03 -1.23
CA LYS A 192 -7.31 24.65 -1.08
C LYS A 192 -7.29 23.15 -0.79
N GLU A 193 -6.96 22.33 -1.80
CA GLU A 193 -6.81 20.88 -1.64
C GLU A 193 -5.89 20.65 -0.45
N ARG A 194 -6.40 19.98 0.58
CA ARG A 194 -5.59 19.60 1.72
C ARG A 194 -4.65 18.50 1.25
N ASP A 195 -3.36 18.79 1.29
CA ASP A 195 -2.33 17.81 1.01
C ASP A 195 -2.36 16.70 2.07
N VAL A 196 -2.93 15.56 1.71
CA VAL A 196 -2.94 14.35 2.55
C VAL A 196 -1.62 13.57 2.47
N SER A 197 -0.68 13.98 1.60
CA SER A 197 0.63 13.31 1.46
C SER A 197 1.46 13.38 2.76
N GLY A 198 1.26 14.41 3.58
CA GLY A 198 1.91 14.57 4.89
C GLY A 198 1.60 13.48 5.91
N THR A 199 0.59 12.62 5.65
CA THR A 199 0.22 11.48 6.48
C THR A 199 0.96 10.19 6.12
N VAL A 200 1.69 10.15 5.00
CA VAL A 200 2.33 8.93 4.46
C VAL A 200 3.84 9.11 4.38
N LYS A 201 4.49 9.15 5.54
CA LYS A 201 5.95 9.02 5.62
C LYS A 201 6.34 7.64 5.06
N GLN A 202 7.24 7.62 4.08
CA GLN A 202 7.82 6.38 3.56
C GLN A 202 8.30 5.52 4.73
N LYS A 203 7.86 4.26 4.79
CA LYS A 203 8.33 3.34 5.83
C LYS A 203 9.84 3.10 5.67
N GLY A 204 10.51 2.89 6.79
CA GLY A 204 11.96 2.68 6.83
C GLY A 204 12.39 1.39 6.15
N ARG A 205 13.70 1.18 6.11
CA ARG A 205 14.27 -0.14 5.81
C ARG A 205 13.93 -1.08 6.97
N GLY A 206 13.97 -2.39 6.72
CA GLY A 206 13.70 -3.41 7.74
C GLY A 206 12.65 -4.44 7.35
N LEU A 207 12.66 -5.55 8.09
CA LEU A 207 11.72 -6.66 7.99
C LEU A 207 10.34 -6.28 8.56
N PRO A 208 9.28 -7.03 8.25
CA PRO A 208 7.99 -6.87 8.91
C PRO A 208 8.11 -7.19 10.41
N ASP A 209 7.60 -6.29 11.25
CA ASP A 209 7.43 -6.54 12.69
C ASP A 209 6.21 -7.43 12.90
N LEU A 210 6.47 -8.74 13.03
CA LEU A 210 5.42 -9.74 13.23
C LEU A 210 4.75 -9.64 14.60
N SER A 211 5.34 -8.93 15.58
CA SER A 211 4.67 -8.69 16.88
C SER A 211 3.54 -7.67 16.75
N GLY A 212 3.64 -6.76 15.78
CA GLY A 212 2.66 -5.71 15.49
C GLY A 212 1.70 -6.05 14.35
N ILE A 213 1.73 -7.28 13.80
CA ILE A 213 0.90 -7.68 12.68
C ILE A 213 -0.59 -7.63 13.03
N ARG A 214 -1.42 -7.15 12.10
CA ARG A 214 -2.88 -7.05 12.24
C ARG A 214 -3.58 -7.63 11.03
N ALA A 215 -4.78 -8.16 11.25
CA ALA A 215 -5.67 -8.65 10.21
C ALA A 215 -7.03 -8.00 10.33
N PHE A 216 -7.55 -7.56 9.17
CA PHE A 216 -8.85 -6.93 9.05
C PHE A 216 -9.73 -7.69 8.09
N VAL A 217 -11.00 -7.84 8.44
CA VAL A 217 -12.04 -8.23 7.48
C VAL A 217 -12.63 -6.99 6.85
N CYS A 218 -12.73 -6.99 5.53
CA CYS A 218 -13.22 -5.87 4.74
C CYS A 218 -14.59 -6.18 4.16
N ARG A 219 -15.46 -5.17 4.15
CA ARG A 219 -16.73 -5.22 3.39
C ARG A 219 -16.48 -4.94 1.90
N GLY A 220 -17.46 -5.25 1.06
CA GLY A 220 -17.37 -5.01 -0.39
C GLY A 220 -17.31 -3.54 -0.81
N ASP A 221 -17.79 -2.62 0.02
CA ASP A 221 -17.77 -1.17 -0.23
C ASP A 221 -16.53 -0.45 0.31
N GLN A 222 -15.56 -1.22 0.84
CA GLN A 222 -14.32 -0.69 1.36
C GLN A 222 -13.20 -0.98 0.38
N ALA A 223 -12.44 0.03 0.01
CA ALA A 223 -11.18 -0.06 -0.69
C ALA A 223 -10.04 0.31 0.28
N VAL A 224 -8.82 -0.16 0.00
CA VAL A 224 -7.64 0.17 0.83
C VAL A 224 -6.53 0.72 -0.03
N THR A 225 -5.86 1.74 0.48
CA THR A 225 -4.57 2.22 -0.04
C THR A 225 -3.51 1.93 1.01
N TYR A 226 -2.55 1.07 0.68
CA TYR A 226 -1.35 0.87 1.49
C TYR A 226 -0.45 2.10 1.38
N GLY A 227 0.02 2.57 2.52
CA GLY A 227 1.07 3.59 2.57
C GLY A 227 2.38 3.09 1.97
N VAL A 228 3.22 4.02 1.51
CA VAL A 228 4.48 3.68 0.84
C VAL A 228 5.40 2.86 1.75
N GLY A 229 5.74 1.65 1.33
CA GLY A 229 6.59 0.71 2.05
C GLY A 229 5.91 -0.06 3.19
N THR A 230 4.58 0.04 3.34
CA THR A 230 3.82 -0.77 4.30
C THR A 230 3.86 -2.25 3.92
N TRP A 231 4.29 -3.10 4.84
CA TRP A 231 4.21 -4.56 4.70
C TRP A 231 2.75 -5.03 4.76
N HIS A 232 2.35 -5.85 3.80
CA HIS A 232 1.02 -6.44 3.71
C HIS A 232 1.06 -7.82 3.08
N ALA A 233 0.06 -8.67 3.34
CA ALA A 233 -0.06 -9.93 2.63
C ALA A 233 -0.64 -9.70 1.22
N PRO A 234 -0.29 -10.54 0.22
CA PRO A 234 -1.04 -10.60 -1.04
C PRO A 234 -2.53 -10.80 -0.76
N MET A 235 -3.40 -10.30 -1.65
CA MET A 235 -4.86 -10.30 -1.45
C MET A 235 -5.41 -11.68 -1.02
N VAL A 236 -6.12 -11.68 0.10
CA VAL A 236 -6.75 -12.87 0.69
C VAL A 236 -8.25 -12.78 0.51
N VAL A 237 -8.79 -13.48 -0.47
CA VAL A 237 -10.25 -13.63 -0.65
C VAL A 237 -10.74 -14.85 0.12
N LEU A 238 -11.93 -14.77 0.72
CA LEU A 238 -12.62 -15.85 1.39
C LEU A 238 -14.03 -16.01 0.81
N GLY A 239 -14.55 -17.25 0.83
CA GLY A 239 -15.94 -17.56 0.50
C GLY A 239 -16.14 -18.26 -0.84
N GLU A 240 -17.32 -18.10 -1.41
CA GLU A 240 -17.83 -18.99 -2.47
C GLU A 240 -17.34 -18.65 -3.88
N GLY A 241 -16.66 -17.51 -4.07
CA GLY A 241 -16.21 -17.07 -5.39
C GLY A 241 -15.14 -15.97 -5.36
N PRO A 242 -14.59 -15.60 -6.54
CA PRO A 242 -13.57 -14.59 -6.63
C PRO A 242 -14.09 -13.20 -6.26
N VAL A 243 -13.14 -12.34 -5.86
CA VAL A 243 -13.35 -10.89 -5.76
C VAL A 243 -12.40 -10.21 -6.73
N GLU A 244 -12.93 -9.27 -7.48
CA GLU A 244 -12.21 -8.50 -8.48
C GLU A 244 -11.79 -7.16 -7.89
N PHE A 245 -10.55 -6.75 -8.15
CA PHE A 245 -10.00 -5.49 -7.69
C PHE A 245 -9.41 -4.70 -8.85
N VAL A 246 -9.79 -3.43 -8.94
CA VAL A 246 -8.97 -2.45 -9.65
C VAL A 246 -7.81 -2.10 -8.74
N VAL A 247 -6.59 -2.24 -9.26
CA VAL A 247 -5.35 -1.99 -8.53
C VAL A 247 -4.64 -0.79 -9.15
N VAL A 248 -4.37 0.23 -8.34
CA VAL A 248 -3.73 1.47 -8.81
C VAL A 248 -2.42 1.68 -8.05
N MET A 249 -1.31 1.80 -8.78
CA MET A 249 0.03 2.06 -8.23
C MET A 249 0.97 2.61 -9.30
N ASN A 250 2.13 3.11 -8.91
CA ASN A 250 3.20 3.43 -9.85
C ASN A 250 4.21 2.28 -9.94
N GLU A 251 4.64 1.95 -11.15
CA GLU A 251 5.67 0.94 -11.41
C GLU A 251 6.75 1.50 -12.34
N ASN A 252 7.99 1.08 -12.16
CA ASN A 252 9.12 1.45 -13.02
C ASN A 252 9.74 0.27 -13.78
N GLY A 253 9.26 -0.96 -13.55
CA GLY A 253 9.72 -2.18 -14.20
C GLY A 253 11.02 -2.74 -13.61
N VAL A 254 11.44 -2.30 -12.43
CA VAL A 254 12.59 -2.86 -11.69
C VAL A 254 12.02 -3.66 -10.53
N ALA A 255 12.11 -4.99 -10.64
CA ALA A 255 11.43 -5.91 -9.73
C ALA A 255 11.60 -5.57 -8.23
N VAL A 256 12.83 -5.28 -7.78
CA VAL A 256 13.14 -4.93 -6.37
C VAL A 256 12.59 -3.57 -5.93
N GLU A 257 12.40 -2.63 -6.86
CA GLU A 257 11.88 -1.29 -6.55
C GLU A 257 10.35 -1.27 -6.61
N ASP A 258 9.80 -2.09 -7.49
CA ASP A 258 8.36 -2.28 -7.60
C ASP A 258 7.85 -3.12 -6.43
N CYS A 259 8.50 -4.23 -6.06
CA CYS A 259 8.05 -5.10 -4.97
C CYS A 259 9.21 -5.75 -4.20
N GLU A 260 9.07 -5.77 -2.87
CA GLU A 260 9.90 -6.53 -1.96
C GLU A 260 9.05 -7.60 -1.26
N GLU A 261 9.56 -8.83 -1.18
CA GLU A 261 8.86 -9.97 -0.60
C GLU A 261 9.60 -10.50 0.64
N CYS A 262 8.85 -10.89 1.66
CA CYS A 262 9.35 -11.50 2.88
C CYS A 262 8.59 -12.80 3.16
N GLU A 263 9.27 -13.92 3.02
CA GLU A 263 8.74 -15.24 3.39
C GLU A 263 8.74 -15.40 4.92
N ILE A 264 7.70 -16.02 5.44
CA ILE A 264 7.58 -16.41 6.84
C ILE A 264 7.89 -17.90 6.94
N VAL A 265 9.03 -18.23 7.54
CA VAL A 265 9.50 -19.63 7.72
C VAL A 265 9.67 -19.98 9.19
N GLY A 266 9.62 -21.28 9.50
CA GLY A 266 9.70 -21.78 10.86
C GLY A 266 8.34 -21.69 11.57
N GLY A 267 8.21 -20.80 12.55
CA GLY A 267 6.93 -20.52 13.20
C GLY A 267 5.87 -20.04 12.21
N LYS A 268 4.59 -20.20 12.57
CA LYS A 268 3.46 -19.81 11.70
C LYS A 268 2.85 -18.50 12.17
N VAL A 269 2.40 -17.67 11.23
CA VAL A 269 1.47 -16.57 11.53
C VAL A 269 0.08 -17.01 11.09
N LYS A 270 -0.88 -17.04 12.01
CA LYS A 270 -2.25 -17.50 11.78
C LYS A 270 -3.23 -16.38 12.07
N VAL A 271 -4.12 -16.09 11.12
CA VAL A 271 -5.30 -15.26 11.33
C VAL A 271 -6.45 -16.16 11.77
N ILE A 272 -7.11 -15.84 12.88
CA ILE A 272 -8.28 -16.58 13.37
C ILE A 272 -9.52 -16.11 12.61
N ILE A 273 -10.22 -17.03 11.94
CA ILE A 273 -11.41 -16.75 11.12
C ILE A 273 -12.70 -17.03 11.89
N GLU A 274 -12.73 -18.07 12.73
CA GLU A 274 -13.90 -18.43 13.55
C GLU A 274 -13.64 -18.16 15.05
N GLY A 275 -14.53 -17.37 15.69
CA GLY A 275 -14.45 -16.89 17.08
C GLY A 275 -15.59 -15.88 17.37
N GLU A 276 -15.92 -15.56 18.64
CA GLU A 276 -17.05 -14.68 19.00
C GLU A 276 -17.14 -13.41 18.11
N GLY A 277 -18.17 -13.35 17.25
CA GLY A 277 -18.38 -12.28 16.25
C GLY A 277 -17.99 -12.63 14.79
N SER A 278 -17.67 -13.88 14.48
CA SER A 278 -17.13 -14.31 13.17
C SER A 278 -18.12 -14.36 12.00
N LEU A 279 -17.56 -14.17 10.81
CA LEU A 279 -18.17 -14.25 9.48
C LEU A 279 -18.92 -15.57 9.23
N ASN A 280 -20.12 -15.51 8.62
CA ASN A 280 -20.82 -16.67 8.05
C ASN A 280 -20.23 -17.10 6.69
N VAL A 281 -18.90 -17.08 6.55
CA VAL A 281 -18.28 -17.47 5.29
C VAL A 281 -18.14 -18.99 5.30
N LYS A 282 -18.96 -19.69 4.50
CA LYS A 282 -18.81 -21.13 4.30
C LYS A 282 -17.43 -21.40 3.66
N ALA A 283 -16.51 -21.94 4.44
CA ALA A 283 -15.22 -22.38 3.93
C ALA A 283 -15.42 -23.54 2.95
N LYS A 284 -14.74 -23.50 1.80
CA LYS A 284 -14.60 -24.67 0.94
C LYS A 284 -13.55 -25.58 1.57
N LEU A 285 -13.99 -26.69 2.15
CA LEU A 285 -13.14 -27.78 2.65
C LEU A 285 -12.32 -28.42 1.53
#